data_AF-A0A816GQ73-F1
#
_entry.id   AF-A0A816GQ73-F1
#
_cell.length_a   1.000
_cell.length_b   1.000
_cell.length_c   1.000
_cell.angle_alpha   90.00
_cell.angle_beta   90.00
_cell.angle_gamma   90.00
#
_symmetry.space_group_name_H-M   'P 1'
#
loop_
_entity.id
_entity.type
_entity.pdbx_description
1 polymer ?
#
loop_
_entity_poly.entity_id
_entity_poly.type
_entity_poly.pdbx_seq_one_letter_code
_entity_poly.pdbx_strand_id
1 'polypeptide(L)'
;IVHEKLYDEMLERLGKAYQQIESRVGEPLLKENVLYGPLHTKKSVQMYVDVLQDVKKQGGHIYYGGKVLKGDGNFVEPTIVTNLSHDAD
;
A
#
# COMPACT_ATOMS: atom_id res chain seq x y z
N ILE A 1 13.67 5.91 4.73
CA ILE A 1 15.09 5.67 5.09
C ILE A 1 15.11 5.08 6.49
N VAL A 2 15.78 3.95 6.68
CA VAL A 2 15.84 3.19 7.95
C VAL A 2 17.27 2.73 8.14
N HIS A 3 17.74 2.71 9.38
CA HIS A 3 19.05 2.17 9.69
C HIS A 3 19.09 0.66 9.38
N GLU A 4 20.14 0.18 8.70
CA GLU A 4 20.26 -1.21 8.22
C GLU A 4 19.93 -2.25 9.30
N LYS A 5 20.47 -2.07 10.52
CA LYS A 5 20.29 -2.98 11.66
C LYS A 5 18.85 -3.10 12.16
N LEU A 6 17.99 -2.12 11.83
CA LEU A 6 16.59 -2.09 12.24
C LEU A 6 15.65 -2.38 11.07
N TYR A 7 16.18 -2.56 9.86
CA TYR A 7 15.38 -2.67 8.64
C TYR A 7 14.40 -3.86 8.71
N ASP A 8 14.90 -5.05 9.02
CA ASP A 8 14.08 -6.27 9.05
C ASP A 8 13.01 -6.21 10.15
N GLU A 9 13.40 -5.76 11.35
CA GLU A 9 12.47 -5.63 12.47
C GLU A 9 11.37 -4.60 12.16
N MET A 10 11.74 -3.46 11.58
CA MET A 10 10.78 -2.42 11.22
C MET A 10 9.84 -2.91 10.12
N LEU A 11 10.37 -3.60 9.10
CA LEU A 11 9.58 -4.13 7.99
C LEU A 11 8.54 -5.14 8.50
N GLU A 12 8.93 -6.05 9.38
CA GLU A 12 8.01 -7.02 9.98
C GLU A 12 6.92 -6.35 10.81
N ARG A 13 7.29 -5.41 11.68
CA ARG A 13 6.33 -4.67 12.52
C ARG A 13 5.36 -3.86 11.68
N LEU A 14 5.84 -3.23 10.61
CA LEU A 14 5.03 -2.44 9.69
C LEU A 14 4.05 -3.35 8.93
N GLY A 15 4.51 -4.48 8.40
CA GLY A 15 3.65 -5.47 7.75
C GLY A 15 2.50 -5.93 8.65
N LYS A 16 2.81 -6.31 9.90
CA LYS A 16 1.80 -6.71 10.89
C LYS A 16 0.81 -5.60 11.19
N ALA A 17 1.27 -4.36 11.31
CA ALA A 17 0.39 -3.22 11.57
C ALA A 17 -0.58 -2.99 10.41
N TYR A 18 -0.11 -3.05 9.16
CA TYR A 18 -0.96 -2.84 7.98
C TYR A 18 -1.97 -3.99 7.77
N GLN A 19 -1.59 -5.23 8.06
CA GLN A 19 -2.52 -6.38 8.07
C GLN A 19 -3.72 -6.14 8.99
N GLN A 20 -3.53 -5.50 10.15
CA GLN A 20 -4.62 -5.19 11.08
C GLN A 20 -5.61 -4.15 10.52
N ILE A 21 -5.17 -3.33 9.57
CA ILE A 21 -5.98 -2.24 8.98
C ILE A 21 -6.91 -2.78 7.87
N GLU A 22 -6.67 -3.96 7.32
CA GLU A 22 -7.51 -4.55 6.26
C GLU A 22 -9.00 -4.62 6.64
N SER A 23 -9.29 -4.98 7.89
CA SER A 23 -10.67 -5.04 8.41
C SER A 23 -11.33 -3.68 8.62
N ARG A 24 -10.55 -2.59 8.50
CA ARG A 24 -10.94 -1.20 8.75
C ARG A 24 -10.95 -0.36 7.47
N VAL A 25 -10.90 -1.00 6.30
CA VAL A 25 -11.09 -0.38 5.00
C VAL A 25 -12.58 -0.20 4.71
N GLY A 26 -12.99 0.99 4.28
CA GLY A 26 -14.37 1.24 3.89
C GLY A 26 -14.69 2.72 3.74
N GLU A 27 -15.98 3.04 3.59
CA GLU A 27 -16.45 4.42 3.56
C GLU A 27 -16.55 5.00 4.98
N PRO A 28 -15.81 6.08 5.29
CA PRO A 28 -15.79 6.65 6.65
C PRO A 28 -17.16 7.14 7.14
N LEU A 29 -18.07 7.46 6.23
CA LEU A 29 -19.41 7.95 6.55
C LEU A 29 -20.41 6.83 6.85
N LEU A 30 -20.11 5.58 6.49
CA LEU A 30 -21.05 4.45 6.58
C LEU A 30 -20.77 3.50 7.76
N LYS A 31 -19.55 3.49 8.29
CA LYS A 31 -19.14 2.56 9.35
C LYS A 31 -18.26 3.26 10.38
N GLU A 32 -18.57 3.03 11.65
CA GLU A 32 -17.66 3.37 12.74
C GLU A 32 -16.38 2.53 12.63
N ASN A 33 -15.25 3.09 13.09
CA ASN A 33 -13.93 2.45 13.08
C ASN A 33 -13.27 2.25 11.71
N VAL A 34 -13.79 2.83 10.62
CA VAL A 34 -13.04 2.92 9.35
C VAL A 34 -11.81 3.81 9.55
N LEU A 35 -10.64 3.33 9.13
CA LEU A 35 -9.40 4.11 9.13
C LEU A 35 -8.84 4.38 7.73
N TYR A 36 -9.29 3.62 6.74
CA TYR A 36 -8.73 3.67 5.40
C TYR A 36 -9.84 3.77 4.36
N GLY A 37 -9.91 4.94 3.71
CA GLY A 37 -10.91 5.29 2.72
C GLY A 37 -10.42 5.14 1.27
N PRO A 38 -11.29 5.44 0.29
CA PRO A 38 -10.94 5.35 -1.11
C PRO A 38 -10.06 6.52 -1.57
N LEU A 39 -9.39 6.33 -2.70
CA LEU A 39 -8.74 7.43 -3.42
C LEU A 39 -9.79 8.38 -4.03
N HIS A 40 -9.38 9.62 -4.29
CA HIS A 40 -10.29 10.64 -4.83
C HIS A 40 -10.82 10.31 -6.23
N THR A 41 -10.02 9.68 -7.09
CA THR A 41 -10.39 9.48 -8.50
C THR A 41 -9.98 8.12 -9.06
N LYS A 42 -10.65 7.67 -10.12
CA LYS A 42 -10.25 6.50 -10.91
C LYS A 42 -8.85 6.67 -11.53
N LYS A 43 -8.48 7.90 -11.88
CA LYS A 43 -7.13 8.22 -12.38
C LYS A 43 -6.05 7.92 -11.33
N SER A 44 -6.33 8.21 -10.05
CA SER A 44 -5.43 7.89 -8.94
C SER A 44 -5.28 6.37 -8.75
N VAL A 45 -6.34 5.60 -8.97
CA VAL A 45 -6.28 4.12 -8.96
C VAL A 45 -5.41 3.62 -10.10
N GLN A 46 -5.56 4.18 -11.31
CA GLN A 46 -4.74 3.78 -12.45
C GLN A 46 -3.26 4.11 -12.19
N MET A 47 -2.96 5.31 -11.72
CA MET A 47 -1.59 5.71 -11.37
C MET A 47 -0.99 4.78 -10.32
N TYR A 48 -1.78 4.38 -9.31
CA TYR A 48 -1.35 3.37 -8.33
C TYR A 48 -0.98 2.05 -9.02
N VAL A 49 -1.83 1.52 -9.90
CA VAL A 49 -1.54 0.28 -10.63
C VAL A 49 -0.28 0.42 -11.50
N ASP A 50 -0.10 1.56 -12.17
CA ASP A 50 1.04 1.83 -13.03
C ASP A 50 2.34 1.83 -12.21
N VAL A 51 2.35 2.51 -11.05
CA VAL A 51 3.48 2.51 -10.10
C VAL A 51 3.82 1.09 -9.64
N LEU A 52 2.83 0.23 -9.35
CA LEU A 52 3.12 -1.16 -8.99
C LEU A 52 3.80 -1.96 -10.10
N GLN A 53 3.50 -1.64 -11.36
CA GLN A 53 4.19 -2.27 -12.49
C GLN A 53 5.62 -1.73 -12.61
N ASP A 54 5.82 -0.43 -12.45
CA ASP A 54 7.13 0.19 -12.56
C ASP A 54 8.05 -0.27 -11.43
N VAL A 55 7.54 -0.39 -10.20
CA VAL A 55 8.23 -1.03 -9.08
C VAL A 55 8.79 -2.40 -9.46
N LYS A 56 7.95 -3.26 -10.06
CA LYS A 56 8.39 -4.61 -10.47
C LYS A 56 9.44 -4.56 -11.58
N LYS A 57 9.31 -3.66 -12.54
CA LYS A 57 10.30 -3.47 -13.63
C LYS A 57 11.65 -3.01 -13.09
N GLN A 58 11.64 -2.17 -12.05
CA GLN A 58 12.84 -1.65 -11.40
C GLN A 58 13.47 -2.64 -10.40
N GLY A 59 12.94 -3.87 -10.28
CA GLY A 59 13.46 -4.88 -9.35
C GLY A 59 13.00 -4.72 -7.90
N GLY A 60 12.09 -3.79 -7.64
CA GLY A 60 11.43 -3.61 -6.36
C GLY A 60 10.50 -4.79 -6.04
N HIS A 61 10.35 -5.05 -4.75
CA HIS A 61 9.54 -6.13 -4.20
C HIS A 61 8.32 -5.57 -3.47
N ILE A 62 7.13 -6.06 -3.82
CA ILE A 62 5.92 -5.74 -3.06
C ILE A 62 5.88 -6.66 -1.85
N TYR A 63 6.26 -6.12 -0.69
CA TYR A 63 6.25 -6.84 0.58
C TYR A 63 4.84 -7.04 1.14
N TYR A 64 3.96 -6.05 0.95
CA TYR A 64 2.58 -6.09 1.43
C TYR A 64 1.65 -5.32 0.48
N GLY A 65 0.40 -5.79 0.35
CA GLY A 65 -0.64 -5.16 -0.45
C GLY A 65 -0.45 -5.32 -1.96
N GLY A 66 -0.64 -4.22 -2.69
CA GLY A 66 -0.40 -4.18 -4.13
C GLY A 66 -1.61 -4.56 -5.00
N LYS A 67 -2.84 -4.34 -4.50
CA LYS A 67 -4.07 -4.67 -5.24
C LYS A 67 -5.09 -3.54 -5.18
N VAL A 68 -5.91 -3.47 -6.21
CA VAL A 68 -7.15 -2.70 -6.23
C VAL A 68 -8.24 -3.55 -5.59
N LEU A 69 -8.96 -2.99 -4.61
CA LEU A 69 -10.04 -3.69 -3.91
C LEU A 69 -11.30 -3.69 -4.77
N LYS A 70 -12.02 -4.82 -4.77
CA LYS A 70 -13.26 -4.98 -5.54
C LYS A 70 -14.42 -4.27 -4.82
N GLY A 71 -15.25 -3.58 -5.57
CA GLY A 71 -16.47 -2.91 -5.07
C GLY A 71 -16.68 -1.55 -5.69
N ASP A 72 -17.71 -0.85 -5.23
CA ASP A 72 -17.95 0.54 -5.60
C ASP A 72 -16.94 1.45 -4.88
N GLY A 73 -16.35 2.38 -5.63
CA GLY A 73 -15.34 3.31 -5.14
C GLY A 73 -13.91 2.99 -5.60
N ASN A 74 -12.99 3.88 -5.24
CA ASN A 74 -11.60 3.86 -5.71
C ASN A 74 -10.68 3.27 -4.63
N PHE A 75 -10.96 2.06 -4.19
CA PHE A 75 -10.24 1.44 -3.09
C PHE A 75 -9.01 0.66 -3.56
N VAL A 76 -7.90 0.81 -2.85
CA VAL A 76 -6.65 0.08 -3.07
C VAL A 76 -6.10 -0.43 -1.75
N GLU A 77 -5.22 -1.42 -1.77
CA GLU A 77 -4.53 -1.86 -0.58
C GLU A 77 -3.38 -0.89 -0.22
N PRO A 78 -3.20 -0.56 1.06
CA PRO A 78 -1.93 0.01 1.51
C PRO A 78 -0.79 -0.90 1.04
N THR A 79 0.24 -0.31 0.44
CA THR A 79 1.29 -1.09 -0.20
C THR A 79 2.65 -0.74 0.38
N ILE A 80 3.40 -1.77 0.77
CA ILE A 80 4.78 -1.65 1.21
C ILE A 80 5.65 -2.23 0.12
N VAL A 81 6.57 -1.42 -0.39
CA VAL A 81 7.56 -1.81 -1.39
C VAL A 81 8.94 -1.75 -0.77
N THR A 82 9.77 -2.74 -1.08
CA THR A 82 11.16 -2.86 -0.67
C THR A 82 12.07 -3.08 -1.87
N ASN A 83 13.39 -3.09 -1.65
CA ASN A 83 14.37 -3.40 -2.68
C ASN A 83 14.35 -2.45 -3.90
N LEU A 84 14.04 -1.18 -3.68
CA LEU A 84 14.17 -0.13 -4.69
C LEU A 84 15.50 0.60 -4.51
N SER A 85 16.07 1.06 -5.62
CA SER A 85 17.23 1.95 -5.60
C SER A 85 16.86 3.31 -4.99
N HIS A 86 17.86 4.04 -4.49
CA HIS A 86 17.65 5.35 -3.88
C HIS A 86 17.22 6.43 -4.89
N ASP A 87 17.40 6.18 -6.18
CA ASP A 87 17.08 7.03 -7.32
C ASP A 87 15.93 6.46 -8.18
N ALA A 88 15.19 5.49 -7.64
CA ALA A 88 13.97 5.00 -8.27
C ALA A 88 12.91 6.12 -8.34
N ASP A 89 12.42 6.41 -9.55
CA ASP A 89 11.31 7.33 -9.85
C ASP A 89 9.94 6.64 -9.72
#